data_AF-A0A7J2RC21-F1
#
_entry.id   AF-A0A7J2RC21-F1
#
_cell.length_a   1.000
_cell.length_b   1.000
_cell.length_c   1.000
_cell.angle_alpha   90.00
_cell.angle_beta   90.00
_cell.angle_gamma   90.00
#
_symmetry.space_group_name_H-M   'P 1'
#
loop_
_entity.id
_entity.type
_entity.pdbx_description
1 polymer ?
#
loop_
_entity_poly.entity_id
_entity_poly.type
_entity_poly.pdbx_seq_one_letter_code
_entity_poly.pdbx_strand_id
1 'polypeptide(L)'
;MKVRAITIGQTIPFLDKNETILALLQDKLESFALFNDEIIAMFNDIDISVETKRFCSQPIFSYDNKLFYEKNLKETLVDINSQLRFLQDIFKDYRFDYFACCMMLANQLPELGIFEKLLLKEVPIFIKNNSNFFTSLPVASTKDGINISALKSGAKIIKNLSEPAPFNNIK
;
A
#
# COMPACT_ATOMS: atom_id res chain seq x y z
N MET A 1 -0.42 -29.58 -0.72
CA MET A 1 -0.10 -28.43 0.17
C MET A 1 -0.13 -27.16 -0.68
N LYS A 2 -0.27 -25.95 -0.13
CA LYS A 2 -0.26 -24.71 -0.94
C LYS A 2 0.51 -23.58 -0.26
N VAL A 3 1.22 -22.79 -1.05
CA VAL A 3 1.83 -21.52 -0.62
C VAL A 3 0.79 -20.43 -0.80
N ARG A 4 0.35 -19.82 0.32
CA ARG A 4 -0.66 -18.75 0.28
C ARG A 4 -0.17 -17.50 -0.46
N ALA A 5 1.12 -17.19 -0.34
CA ALA A 5 1.68 -16.01 -0.95
C ALA A 5 3.20 -16.05 -1.05
N ILE A 6 3.72 -15.40 -2.10
CA ILE A 6 5.08 -14.86 -2.13
C ILE A 6 4.93 -13.34 -2.05
N THR A 7 5.64 -12.70 -1.11
CA THR A 7 5.56 -11.25 -0.90
C THR A 7 6.94 -10.61 -1.04
N ILE A 8 7.04 -9.61 -1.91
CA ILE A 8 8.26 -8.80 -2.08
C ILE A 8 8.05 -7.47 -1.38
N GLY A 9 8.96 -7.13 -0.46
CA GLY A 9 8.98 -5.85 0.24
C GLY A 9 10.05 -4.94 -0.35
N GLN A 10 9.66 -3.73 -0.75
CA GLN A 10 10.59 -2.74 -1.31
C GLN A 10 10.20 -1.32 -0.90
N THR A 11 11.21 -0.51 -0.58
CA THR A 11 10.99 0.92 -0.34
C THR A 11 10.66 1.63 -1.65
N ILE A 12 9.56 2.39 -1.65
CA ILE A 12 9.11 3.22 -2.78
C ILE A 12 9.32 4.70 -2.42
N PRO A 13 10.00 5.51 -3.25
CA PRO A 13 10.15 6.93 -2.97
C PRO A 13 8.85 7.68 -3.29
N PHE A 14 7.86 7.61 -2.39
CA PHE A 14 6.60 8.34 -2.55
C PHE A 14 6.84 9.85 -2.67
N LEU A 15 6.01 10.51 -3.48
CA LEU A 15 6.06 11.92 -3.86
C LEU A 15 7.21 12.34 -4.80
N ASP A 16 8.14 11.45 -5.13
CA ASP A 16 9.06 11.67 -6.25
C ASP A 16 8.31 11.60 -7.60
N LYS A 17 8.95 12.05 -8.68
CA LYS A 17 8.36 11.94 -10.02
C LYS A 17 8.19 10.46 -10.41
N ASN A 18 7.12 10.16 -11.14
CA ASN A 18 6.81 8.80 -11.58
C ASN A 18 7.97 8.17 -12.38
N GLU A 19 8.70 8.95 -13.16
CA GLU A 19 9.88 8.49 -13.91
C GLU A 19 11.01 8.06 -12.97
N THR A 20 11.17 8.74 -11.83
CA THR A 20 12.16 8.38 -10.79
C THR A 20 11.77 7.07 -10.10
N ILE A 21 10.49 6.91 -9.78
CA ILE A 21 9.95 5.66 -9.22
C ILE A 21 10.16 4.51 -10.21
N LEU A 22 9.83 4.71 -11.49
CA LEU A 22 10.02 3.69 -12.53
C LEU A 22 11.47 3.27 -12.65
N ALA A 23 12.39 4.23 -12.80
CA ALA A 23 13.81 3.95 -12.94
C ALA A 23 14.37 3.15 -11.75
N LEU A 24 13.87 3.42 -10.54
CA LEU A 24 14.28 2.68 -9.34
C LEU A 24 13.70 1.27 -9.27
N LEU A 25 12.47 1.08 -9.74
CA LEU A 25 11.73 -0.17 -9.62
C LEU A 25 11.95 -1.11 -10.82
N GLN A 26 12.21 -0.62 -12.02
CA GLN A 26 12.18 -1.42 -13.25
C GLN A 26 13.12 -2.63 -13.19
N ASP A 27 14.42 -2.41 -12.98
CA ASP A 27 15.42 -3.49 -12.90
C ASP A 27 15.10 -4.49 -11.76
N LYS A 28 14.55 -3.97 -10.65
CA LYS A 28 14.16 -4.79 -9.50
C LYS A 28 12.94 -5.64 -9.82
N LEU A 29 11.93 -5.07 -10.47
CA LEU A 29 10.69 -5.75 -10.80
C LEU A 29 10.92 -6.85 -11.84
N GLU A 30 11.80 -6.62 -12.81
CA GLU A 30 12.24 -7.66 -13.74
C GLU A 30 12.90 -8.83 -12.98
N SER A 31 13.84 -8.51 -12.07
CA SER A 31 14.49 -9.51 -11.22
C SER A 31 13.50 -10.27 -10.33
N PHE A 32 12.52 -9.57 -9.74
CA PHE A 32 11.49 -10.18 -8.90
C PHE A 32 10.50 -11.04 -9.70
N ALA A 33 10.20 -10.66 -10.95
CA ALA A 33 9.34 -11.45 -11.81
C ALA A 33 10.01 -12.78 -12.19
N LEU A 34 11.29 -12.74 -12.57
CA LEU A 34 12.08 -13.94 -12.84
C LEU A 34 12.17 -14.84 -11.60
N PHE A 35 12.52 -14.28 -10.45
CA PHE A 35 12.54 -15.01 -9.18
C PHE A 35 11.19 -15.67 -8.86
N ASN A 36 10.08 -14.96 -9.03
CA ASN A 36 8.75 -15.51 -8.78
C ASN A 36 8.43 -16.67 -9.74
N ASP A 37 8.75 -16.54 -11.03
CA ASP A 37 8.51 -17.61 -12.00
C ASP A 37 9.32 -18.87 -11.68
N GLU A 38 10.61 -18.71 -11.33
CA GLU A 38 11.49 -19.81 -10.92
C GLU A 38 10.97 -20.53 -9.67
N ILE A 39 10.66 -19.77 -8.61
CA ILE A 39 10.16 -20.33 -7.35
C ILE A 39 8.81 -21.02 -7.54
N ILE A 40 7.91 -20.44 -8.34
CA ILE A 40 6.61 -21.06 -8.64
C ILE A 40 6.81 -22.37 -9.40
N ALA A 41 7.72 -22.42 -10.38
CA ALA A 41 8.03 -23.65 -11.09
C ALA A 41 8.56 -24.72 -10.12
N MET A 42 9.50 -24.37 -9.24
CA MET A 42 10.04 -25.29 -8.24
C MET A 42 8.97 -25.84 -7.28
N PHE A 43 7.99 -25.02 -6.87
CA PHE A 43 6.88 -25.49 -6.04
C PHE A 43 5.94 -26.40 -6.82
N ASN A 44 5.64 -26.08 -8.08
CA ASN A 44 4.79 -26.90 -8.92
C ASN A 44 5.41 -28.28 -9.20
N ASP A 45 6.74 -28.38 -9.34
CA ASP A 45 7.46 -29.65 -9.54
C ASP A 45 7.28 -30.65 -8.38
N ILE A 46 6.86 -30.17 -7.20
CA ILE A 46 6.55 -30.98 -6.01
C ILE A 46 5.06 -30.93 -5.64
N ASP A 47 4.18 -30.63 -6.61
CA ASP A 47 2.72 -30.55 -6.46
C ASP A 47 2.25 -29.55 -5.38
N ILE A 48 2.96 -28.43 -5.23
CA ILE A 48 2.59 -27.32 -4.36
C ILE A 48 2.25 -26.11 -5.23
N SER A 49 0.99 -25.67 -5.18
CA SER A 49 0.57 -24.45 -5.87
C SER A 49 0.87 -23.18 -5.07
N VAL A 50 1.10 -22.07 -5.77
CA VAL A 50 1.21 -20.72 -5.21
C VAL A 50 -0.05 -19.93 -5.53
N GLU A 51 -0.74 -19.43 -4.51
CA GLU A 51 -2.02 -18.73 -4.72
C GLU A 51 -1.85 -17.28 -5.16
N THR A 52 -0.88 -16.55 -4.58
CA THR A 52 -0.72 -15.12 -4.86
C THR A 52 0.73 -14.64 -4.83
N LYS A 53 1.03 -13.63 -5.64
CA LYS A 53 2.25 -12.81 -5.66
C LYS A 53 1.90 -11.39 -5.23
N ARG A 54 2.59 -10.88 -4.21
CA ARG A 54 2.22 -9.62 -3.53
C ARG A 54 3.41 -8.69 -3.51
N PHE A 55 3.12 -7.40 -3.60
CA PHE A 55 4.11 -6.36 -3.37
C PHE A 55 3.75 -5.57 -2.12
N CYS A 56 4.72 -5.22 -1.28
CA CYS A 56 4.51 -4.32 -0.17
C CYS A 56 5.61 -3.28 -0.03
N SER A 57 5.26 -2.16 0.60
CA SER A 57 6.20 -1.08 0.86
C SER A 57 6.11 -0.59 2.30
N GLN A 58 7.01 0.32 2.64
CA GLN A 58 6.92 1.13 3.85
C GLN A 58 5.64 1.99 3.84
N PRO A 59 5.24 2.56 4.98
CA PRO A 59 4.08 3.43 5.05
C PRO A 59 4.14 4.58 4.02
N ILE A 60 2.99 4.96 3.46
CA ILE A 60 2.91 6.08 2.52
C ILE A 60 3.43 7.35 3.21
N PHE A 61 2.87 7.65 4.38
CA PHE A 61 3.24 8.81 5.17
C PHE A 61 4.27 8.46 6.24
N SER A 62 5.32 9.28 6.30
CA SER A 62 6.30 9.35 7.37
C SER A 62 6.70 10.80 7.61
N TYR A 63 6.83 11.19 8.88
CA TYR A 63 7.33 12.51 9.26
C TYR A 63 8.78 12.77 8.81
N ASP A 64 9.54 11.71 8.59
CA ASP A 64 10.92 11.82 8.10
C ASP A 64 10.99 12.16 6.60
N ASN A 65 9.89 11.95 5.86
CA ASN A 65 9.84 12.27 4.44
C ASN A 65 9.45 13.73 4.23
N LYS A 66 10.47 14.57 3.98
CA LYS A 66 10.32 16.02 3.80
C LYS A 66 9.42 16.42 2.63
N LEU A 67 9.28 15.57 1.62
CA LEU A 67 8.47 15.84 0.41
C LEU A 67 6.99 16.09 0.76
N PHE A 68 6.49 15.50 1.84
CA PHE A 68 5.14 15.74 2.34
C PHE A 68 4.87 17.19 2.76
N TYR A 69 5.92 17.97 2.99
CA TYR A 69 5.85 19.36 3.45
C TYR A 69 6.27 20.38 2.39
N GLU A 70 6.72 19.93 1.22
CA GLU A 70 7.18 20.82 0.14
C GLU A 70 6.03 21.43 -0.66
N LYS A 71 4.89 20.74 -0.70
CA LYS A 71 3.68 21.17 -1.41
C LYS A 71 2.54 21.43 -0.45
N ASN A 72 1.48 22.07 -0.94
CA ASN A 72 0.27 22.15 -0.14
C ASN A 72 -0.39 20.77 0.00
N LEU A 73 -1.19 20.63 1.05
CA LEU A 73 -1.82 19.37 1.43
C LEU A 73 -2.71 18.79 0.32
N LYS A 74 -3.46 19.63 -0.37
CA LYS A 74 -4.38 19.17 -1.41
C LYS A 74 -3.62 18.58 -2.61
N GLU A 75 -2.56 19.25 -3.05
CA GLU A 75 -1.69 18.76 -4.12
C GLU A 75 -1.02 17.45 -3.73
N THR A 76 -0.52 17.36 -2.50
CA THR A 76 0.11 16.13 -1.98
C THR A 76 -0.84 14.93 -2.04
N LEU A 77 -2.11 15.11 -1.66
CA LEU A 77 -3.12 14.04 -1.72
C LEU A 77 -3.46 13.62 -3.15
N VAL A 78 -3.50 14.57 -4.09
CA VAL A 78 -3.68 14.29 -5.52
C VAL A 78 -2.51 13.50 -6.07
N ASP A 79 -1.27 13.89 -5.72
CA ASP A 79 -0.05 13.21 -6.14
C ASP A 79 -0.01 11.76 -5.61
N ILE A 80 -0.36 11.53 -4.35
CA ILE A 80 -0.45 10.18 -3.77
C ILE A 80 -1.43 9.32 -4.57
N ASN A 81 -2.65 9.80 -4.84
CA ASN A 81 -3.61 9.02 -5.60
C ASN A 81 -3.13 8.72 -7.03
N SER A 82 -2.48 9.69 -7.68
CA SER A 82 -1.87 9.52 -9.01
C SER A 82 -0.76 8.46 -8.98
N GLN A 83 0.11 8.50 -7.98
CA GLN A 83 1.18 7.53 -7.78
C GLN A 83 0.66 6.13 -7.48
N LEU A 84 -0.39 5.99 -6.65
CA LEU A 84 -1.01 4.69 -6.38
C LEU A 84 -1.58 4.05 -7.65
N ARG A 85 -2.15 4.87 -8.55
CA ARG A 85 -2.62 4.40 -9.85
C ARG A 85 -1.46 3.94 -10.73
N PHE A 86 -0.44 4.78 -10.86
CA PHE A 86 0.78 4.48 -11.61
C PHE A 86 1.48 3.20 -11.13
N LEU A 87 1.59 3.01 -9.81
CA LEU A 87 2.19 1.83 -9.21
C LEU A 87 1.39 0.56 -9.54
N GLN A 88 0.06 0.62 -9.56
CA GLN A 88 -0.74 -0.55 -9.97
C GLN A 88 -0.51 -0.94 -11.43
N ASP A 89 -0.42 0.04 -12.32
CA ASP A 89 -0.17 -0.22 -13.74
C ASP A 89 1.17 -0.95 -13.89
N ILE A 90 2.22 -0.46 -13.21
CA ILE A 90 3.53 -1.12 -13.16
C ILE A 90 3.43 -2.54 -12.59
N PHE A 91 2.85 -2.71 -11.39
CA PHE A 91 2.82 -4.02 -10.73
C PHE A 91 2.01 -5.05 -11.51
N LYS A 92 0.99 -4.61 -12.26
CA LYS A 92 0.22 -5.44 -13.17
C LYS A 92 1.07 -5.96 -14.32
N ASP A 93 1.93 -5.12 -14.91
CA ASP A 93 2.84 -5.53 -15.99
C ASP A 93 3.78 -6.66 -15.56
N TYR A 94 4.18 -6.67 -14.28
CA TYR A 94 5.00 -7.73 -13.68
C TYR A 94 4.20 -8.86 -13.00
N ARG A 95 2.89 -8.93 -13.25
CA ARG A 95 1.98 -9.98 -12.75
C ARG A 95 1.97 -10.11 -11.21
N PHE A 96 2.05 -9.00 -10.48
CA PHE A 96 1.71 -9.00 -9.05
C PHE A 96 0.19 -8.86 -8.90
N ASP A 97 -0.41 -9.66 -8.00
CA ASP A 97 -1.86 -9.68 -7.82
C ASP A 97 -2.33 -8.42 -7.11
N TYR A 98 -1.57 -7.96 -6.11
CA TYR A 98 -1.88 -6.73 -5.39
C TYR A 98 -0.68 -6.07 -4.72
N PHE A 99 -0.86 -4.79 -4.43
CA PHE A 99 0.07 -3.94 -3.70
C PHE A 99 -0.53 -3.55 -2.34
N ALA A 100 0.28 -3.61 -1.28
CA ALA A 100 -0.13 -3.22 0.06
C ALA A 100 0.88 -2.34 0.78
N CYS A 101 0.41 -1.29 1.45
CA CYS A 101 1.23 -0.54 2.40
C CYS A 101 0.39 0.08 3.51
N CYS A 102 1.03 0.44 4.62
CA CYS A 102 0.35 1.19 5.68
C CYS A 102 0.11 2.64 5.23
N MET A 103 -0.99 3.25 5.63
CA MET A 103 -1.16 4.70 5.41
C MET A 103 -0.13 5.49 6.21
N MET A 104 0.01 5.13 7.50
CA MET A 104 0.90 5.72 8.48
C MET A 104 1.01 4.78 9.68
N LEU A 105 2.02 4.95 10.53
CA LEU A 105 2.12 4.27 11.82
C LEU A 105 1.40 5.08 12.91
N ALA A 106 0.07 5.08 12.89
CA ALA A 106 -0.72 5.97 13.74
C ALA A 106 -0.59 5.68 15.26
N ASN A 107 -0.26 4.45 15.64
CA ASN A 107 0.06 4.10 17.02
C ASN A 107 1.30 4.82 17.57
N GLN A 108 2.21 5.27 16.70
CA GLN A 108 3.42 6.01 17.09
C GLN A 108 3.19 7.52 17.19
N LEU A 109 2.02 8.00 16.77
CA LEU A 109 1.67 9.42 16.79
C LEU A 109 0.97 9.77 18.10
N PRO A 110 1.44 10.78 18.86
CA PRO A 110 0.76 11.24 20.07
C PRO A 110 -0.68 11.71 19.78
N GLU A 111 -0.87 12.43 18.67
CA GLU A 111 -2.18 12.85 18.17
C GLU A 111 -2.17 12.93 16.63
N LEU A 112 -3.34 12.78 16.00
CA LEU A 112 -3.51 13.08 14.58
C LEU A 112 -3.65 14.59 14.36
N GLY A 113 -2.69 15.17 13.64
CA GLY A 113 -2.77 16.54 13.14
C GLY A 113 -3.75 16.70 11.97
N ILE A 114 -3.76 17.90 11.38
CA ILE A 114 -4.65 18.25 10.27
C ILE A 114 -4.33 17.42 9.03
N PHE A 115 -3.04 17.23 8.75
CA PHE A 115 -2.57 16.45 7.61
C PHE A 115 -3.04 15.00 7.70
N GLU A 116 -2.81 14.34 8.82
CA GLU A 116 -3.15 12.92 9.02
C GLU A 116 -4.65 12.72 8.93
N LYS A 117 -5.44 13.63 9.54
CA LYS A 117 -6.90 13.60 9.45
C LYS A 117 -7.39 13.76 8.02
N LEU A 118 -6.71 14.54 7.18
CA LEU A 118 -7.07 14.71 5.77
C LEU A 118 -6.62 13.52 4.92
N LEU A 119 -5.40 13.02 5.11
CA LEU A 119 -4.94 11.78 4.47
C LEU A 119 -5.89 10.61 4.74
N LEU A 120 -6.28 10.40 6.01
CA LEU A 120 -7.21 9.34 6.39
C LEU A 120 -8.62 9.52 5.81
N LYS A 121 -9.04 10.75 5.50
CA LYS A 121 -10.32 11.00 4.81
C LYS A 121 -10.29 10.60 3.33
N GLU A 122 -9.12 10.63 2.69
CA GLU A 122 -8.93 10.25 1.29
C GLU A 122 -8.79 8.73 1.10
N VAL A 123 -8.44 7.97 2.15
CA VAL A 123 -8.26 6.51 2.09
C VAL A 123 -9.41 5.76 1.38
N PRO A 124 -10.70 6.05 1.63
CA PRO A 124 -11.79 5.41 0.90
C PRO A 124 -11.73 5.66 -0.61
N ILE A 125 -11.32 6.85 -1.03
CA ILE A 125 -11.18 7.22 -2.44
C ILE A 125 -9.97 6.49 -3.04
N PHE A 126 -8.85 6.44 -2.31
CA PHE A 126 -7.68 5.70 -2.75
C PHE A 126 -8.04 4.22 -3.00
N ILE A 127 -8.71 3.54 -2.07
CA ILE A 127 -9.09 2.13 -2.25
C ILE A 127 -10.09 1.94 -3.40
N LYS A 128 -11.07 2.85 -3.55
CA LYS A 128 -12.09 2.75 -4.63
C LYS A 128 -11.49 2.96 -6.02
N ASN A 129 -10.50 3.85 -6.15
CA ASN A 129 -9.86 4.15 -7.43
C ASN A 129 -8.79 3.13 -7.83
N ASN A 130 -8.36 2.29 -6.89
CA ASN A 130 -7.18 1.46 -7.00
C ASN A 130 -7.53 0.04 -6.53
N SER A 131 -8.13 -0.77 -7.40
CA SER A 131 -8.74 -2.06 -7.03
C SER A 131 -7.75 -3.04 -6.41
N ASN A 132 -6.49 -3.03 -6.86
CA ASN A 132 -5.46 -3.95 -6.39
C ASN A 132 -4.60 -3.32 -5.29
N PHE A 133 -5.07 -2.22 -4.70
CA PHE A 133 -4.41 -1.55 -3.58
C PHE A 133 -5.08 -1.90 -2.26
N PHE A 134 -4.25 -2.36 -1.32
CA PHE A 134 -4.65 -2.66 0.04
C PHE A 134 -3.90 -1.77 1.01
N THR A 135 -4.55 -1.45 2.12
CA THR A 135 -3.90 -0.68 3.16
C THR A 135 -4.27 -1.12 4.55
N SER A 136 -3.46 -0.67 5.50
CA SER A 136 -3.69 -0.84 6.93
C SER A 136 -3.41 0.46 7.67
N LEU A 137 -4.02 0.56 8.85
CA LEU A 137 -3.82 1.65 9.80
C LEU A 137 -3.52 1.04 11.17
N PRO A 138 -2.25 0.86 11.54
CA PRO A 138 -1.87 0.44 12.88
C PRO A 138 -2.27 1.52 13.90
N VAL A 139 -3.24 1.21 14.77
CA VAL A 139 -3.78 2.15 15.78
C VAL A 139 -3.38 1.80 17.21
N ALA A 140 -2.78 0.63 17.41
CA ALA A 140 -2.36 0.18 18.73
C ALA A 140 -1.05 -0.63 18.68
N SER A 141 -0.25 -0.52 19.73
CA SER A 141 0.89 -1.40 19.99
C SER A 141 1.04 -1.64 21.49
N THR A 142 1.75 -2.69 21.88
CA THR A 142 2.07 -2.95 23.30
C THR A 142 2.99 -1.88 23.90
N LYS A 143 3.81 -1.24 23.06
CA LYS A 143 4.79 -0.23 23.47
C LYS A 143 4.17 1.16 23.60
N ASP A 144 3.31 1.54 22.65
CA ASP A 144 2.83 2.91 22.47
C ASP A 144 1.36 3.08 22.91
N GLY A 145 0.69 1.98 23.29
CA GLY A 145 -0.71 1.99 23.69
C GLY A 145 -1.66 2.08 22.50
N ILE A 146 -2.82 2.73 22.69
CA ILE A 146 -3.87 2.85 21.68
C ILE A 146 -4.06 4.32 21.30
N ASN A 147 -3.94 4.64 20.01
CA ASN A 147 -4.34 5.93 19.48
C ASN A 147 -5.85 5.93 19.16
N ILE A 148 -6.65 6.44 20.10
CA ILE A 148 -8.12 6.48 19.99
C ILE A 148 -8.59 7.36 18.82
N SER A 149 -7.86 8.44 18.50
CA SER A 149 -8.19 9.32 17.38
C SER A 149 -8.04 8.58 16.03
N ALA A 150 -6.97 7.80 15.89
CA ALA A 150 -6.74 6.93 14.74
C ALA A 150 -7.75 5.79 14.66
N LEU A 151 -8.10 5.16 15.80
CA LEU A 151 -9.13 4.13 15.86
C LEU A 151 -10.49 4.65 15.37
N LYS A 152 -10.91 5.82 15.84
CA LYS A 152 -12.15 6.48 15.39
C LYS A 152 -12.12 6.79 13.90
N SER A 153 -10.97 7.22 13.38
CA SER A 153 -10.79 7.50 11.95
C SER A 153 -10.87 6.22 11.12
N GLY A 154 -10.23 5.14 11.57
CA GLY A 154 -10.32 3.81 10.97
C GLY A 154 -11.76 3.30 10.90
N ALA A 155 -12.52 3.41 11.98
CA ALA A 155 -13.94 3.05 11.99
C ALA A 155 -14.77 3.84 10.96
N LYS A 156 -14.48 5.13 10.79
CA LYS A 156 -15.13 5.97 9.77
C LYS A 156 -14.76 5.55 8.34
N ILE A 157 -13.49 5.20 8.10
CA ILE A 157 -13.04 4.66 6.81
C ILE A 157 -13.80 3.38 6.47
N ILE A 158 -13.88 2.43 7.42
CA ILE A 158 -14.61 1.17 7.23
C ILE A 158 -16.08 1.43 6.89
N LYS A 159 -16.74 2.34 7.61
CA LYS A 159 -18.13 2.74 7.31
C LYS A 159 -18.29 3.37 5.92
N ASN A 160 -17.33 4.16 5.46
CA ASN A 160 -17.39 4.77 4.12
C ASN A 160 -17.14 3.78 2.99
N LEU A 161 -16.47 2.67 3.30
CA LEU A 161 -16.19 1.58 2.37
C LEU A 161 -17.30 0.52 2.36
N SER A 162 -18.20 0.50 3.35
CA SER A 162 -19.22 -0.55 3.46
C SER A 162 -20.35 -0.45 2.43
N GLU A 163 -20.47 0.67 1.71
CA GLU A 163 -21.54 0.88 0.72
C GLU A 163 -21.01 1.52 -0.59
N PRO A 164 -21.16 0.83 -1.75
CA PRO A 164 -21.55 -0.58 -1.91
C PRO A 164 -20.48 -1.54 -1.37
N ALA A 165 -20.83 -2.83 -1.19
CA ALA A 165 -20.07 -3.81 -0.41
C ALA A 165 -18.52 -3.77 -0.61
N PRO A 166 -17.74 -3.78 0.48
CA PRO A 166 -16.33 -3.34 0.52
C PRO A 166 -15.31 -4.23 -0.22
N PHE A 167 -15.71 -5.38 -0.77
CA PHE A 167 -14.78 -6.42 -1.22
C PHE A 167 -15.04 -6.96 -2.63
N ASN A 168 -15.64 -6.17 -3.54
CA ASN A 168 -15.63 -6.54 -4.96
C ASN A 168 -14.22 -6.52 -5.58
N ASN A 169 -13.22 -5.99 -4.88
CA ASN A 169 -11.82 -5.91 -5.32
C ASN A 169 -11.08 -7.27 -5.32
N ILE A 170 -11.69 -8.35 -4.82
CA ILE A 170 -11.09 -9.70 -4.70
C ILE A 170 -12.00 -10.78 -5.32
N LYS A 171 -12.85 -10.42 -6.29
CA LYS A 171 -13.64 -11.41 -7.04
C LYS A 171 -12.93 -11.85 -8.30
#